data_AF-A0A2D9PUV3-F1
#
_entry.id   AF-A0A2D9PUV3-F1
#
_cell.length_a   1.000
_cell.length_b   1.000
_cell.length_c   1.000
_cell.angle_alpha   90.00
_cell.angle_beta   90.00
_cell.angle_gamma   90.00
#
_symmetry.space_group_name_H-M   'P 1'
#
loop_
_entity.id
_entity.type
_entity.pdbx_description
1 polymer ?
#
loop_
_entity_poly.entity_id
_entity_poly.type
_entity_poly.pdbx_seq_one_letter_code
_entity_poly.pdbx_strand_id
1 'polypeptide(L)'
;MSMHEFDQESEELVQSVFEYALDRLRNEPPLDGPMSAEELQALVGETITPAGLGGTETLRRYVDHLAPASISADHPRYLAFVPGAPTKAASVFDLVVGSSSLCGSTWLDGAGMVFAENQALRWIADLADMPDSAGGCFVTGGTMANLSALVTARHEADRKRTSAGMERPARWAVVAAESAHASVDSSARVMDVDVILAAVDGDRRLRGDAVADAITGRPAGTEVFAVVATA
;
A
#
# COMPACT_ATOMS: atom_id res chain seq x y z
N MET A 1 -16.23 30.37 15.27
CA MET A 1 -16.69 29.45 14.20
C MET A 1 -16.92 28.09 14.80
N SER A 2 -18.04 27.47 14.46
CA SER A 2 -18.21 26.04 14.73
C SER A 2 -17.28 25.27 13.79
N MET A 3 -16.58 24.24 14.29
CA MET A 3 -15.61 23.45 13.52
C MET A 3 -16.19 22.80 12.25
N HIS A 4 -17.52 22.68 12.17
CA HIS A 4 -18.24 22.02 11.08
C HIS A 4 -19.14 22.97 10.28
N GLU A 5 -19.01 24.27 10.51
CA GLU A 5 -19.77 25.26 9.75
C GLU A 5 -19.13 25.44 8.37
N PHE A 6 -19.95 25.31 7.31
CA PHE A 6 -19.52 25.63 5.96
C PHE A 6 -19.81 27.10 5.69
N ASP A 7 -18.77 27.91 5.73
CA ASP A 7 -18.83 29.35 5.53
C ASP A 7 -18.08 29.79 4.27
N GLN A 8 -17.99 31.10 4.05
CA GLN A 8 -17.33 31.66 2.89
C GLN A 8 -15.83 31.28 2.84
N GLU A 9 -15.14 31.27 3.98
CA GLU A 9 -13.72 30.87 4.04
C GLU A 9 -13.55 29.40 3.62
N SER A 10 -14.47 28.53 4.04
CA SER A 10 -14.51 27.14 3.62
C SER A 10 -14.74 27.00 2.11
N GLU A 11 -15.64 27.78 1.53
CA GLU A 11 -15.92 27.78 0.09
C GLU A 11 -14.70 28.24 -0.72
N GLU A 12 -14.05 29.33 -0.31
CA GLU A 12 -12.85 29.88 -0.96
C GLU A 12 -11.67 28.90 -0.90
N LEU A 13 -11.48 28.22 0.24
CA LEU A 13 -10.48 27.17 0.39
C LEU A 13 -10.74 26.00 -0.57
N VAL A 14 -11.99 25.53 -0.63
CA VAL A 14 -12.38 24.44 -1.53
C VAL A 14 -12.07 24.80 -2.98
N GLN A 15 -12.47 26.00 -3.42
CA GLN A 15 -12.16 26.48 -4.77
C GLN A 15 -10.65 26.52 -5.04
N SER A 16 -9.85 27.04 -4.11
CA SER A 16 -8.38 27.11 -4.24
C SER A 16 -7.73 25.73 -4.34
N VAL A 17 -8.20 24.75 -3.56
CA VAL A 17 -7.72 23.36 -3.64
C VAL A 17 -8.09 22.73 -4.98
N PHE A 18 -9.31 22.96 -5.47
CA PHE A 18 -9.74 22.50 -6.79
C PHE A 18 -8.91 23.10 -7.92
N GLU A 19 -8.58 24.39 -7.86
CA GLU A 19 -7.74 25.06 -8.84
C GLU A 19 -6.33 24.46 -8.88
N TYR A 20 -5.71 24.25 -7.72
CA TYR A 20 -4.41 23.58 -7.61
C TYR A 20 -4.45 22.15 -8.18
N ALA A 21 -5.44 21.35 -7.78
CA ALA A 21 -5.58 19.98 -8.27
C ALA A 21 -5.83 19.93 -9.79
N LEU A 22 -6.65 20.85 -10.31
CA LEU A 22 -6.90 20.97 -11.74
C LEU A 22 -5.63 21.32 -12.51
N ASP A 23 -4.81 22.23 -12.01
CA ASP A 23 -3.52 22.57 -12.60
C ASP A 23 -2.60 21.34 -12.65
N ARG A 24 -2.44 20.62 -11.53
CA ARG A 24 -1.63 19.39 -11.45
C ARG A 24 -2.11 18.27 -12.36
N LEU A 25 -3.41 18.16 -12.65
CA LEU A 25 -3.97 17.15 -13.56
C LEU A 25 -3.89 17.55 -15.04
N ARG A 26 -3.87 18.86 -15.31
CA ARG A 26 -3.82 19.42 -16.65
C ARG A 26 -2.38 19.45 -17.18
N ASN A 27 -1.45 19.86 -16.33
CA ASN A 27 -0.08 20.17 -16.70
C ASN A 27 0.89 19.10 -16.18
N GLU A 28 2.00 18.94 -16.89
CA GLU A 28 3.12 18.12 -16.40
C GLU A 28 3.86 18.88 -15.29
N PRO A 29 3.98 18.33 -14.08
CA PRO A 29 4.72 18.99 -13.01
C PRO A 29 6.21 19.02 -13.33
N PRO A 30 6.99 19.95 -12.77
CA PRO A 30 8.45 19.82 -12.79
C PRO A 30 8.90 18.53 -12.09
N LEU A 31 10.11 18.06 -12.41
CA LEU A 31 10.77 17.02 -11.62
C LEU A 31 11.30 17.67 -10.34
N ASP A 32 10.40 17.83 -9.38
CA ASP A 32 10.65 18.31 -8.01
C ASP A 32 11.71 17.48 -7.27
N GLY A 33 12.19 17.97 -6.13
CA GLY A 33 13.34 17.38 -5.46
C GLY A 33 13.33 17.55 -3.95
N PRO A 34 14.01 16.65 -3.22
CA PRO A 34 14.01 16.70 -1.76
C PRO A 34 14.78 17.91 -1.22
N MET A 35 14.35 18.41 -0.07
CA MET A 35 15.06 19.40 0.74
C MET A 35 15.32 18.82 2.14
N SER A 36 16.30 19.37 2.86
CA SER A 36 16.53 18.98 4.25
C SER A 36 15.42 19.52 5.18
N ALA A 37 15.24 18.87 6.32
CA ALA A 37 14.28 19.32 7.33
C ALA A 37 14.58 20.73 7.85
N GLU A 38 15.86 21.11 7.96
CA GLU A 38 16.28 22.44 8.42
C GLU A 38 15.92 23.52 7.39
N GLU A 39 16.14 23.27 6.10
CA GLU A 39 15.74 24.20 5.03
C GLU A 39 14.22 24.36 4.97
N LEU A 40 13.47 23.26 5.08
CA LEU A 40 12.00 23.32 5.12
C LEU A 40 11.51 24.09 6.33
N GLN A 41 12.05 23.82 7.53
CA GLN A 41 11.70 24.54 8.75
C GLN A 41 11.97 26.05 8.62
N ALA A 42 13.06 26.45 7.97
CA ALA A 42 13.37 27.86 7.72
C ALA A 42 12.37 28.52 6.75
N LEU A 43 11.84 27.77 5.78
CA LEU A 43 10.87 28.26 4.80
C LEU A 43 9.44 28.33 5.35
N VAL A 44 8.99 27.27 6.02
CA VAL A 44 7.57 27.14 6.44
C VAL A 44 7.33 27.49 7.90
N GLY A 45 8.37 27.58 8.73
CA GLY A 45 8.27 27.83 10.16
C GLY A 45 7.43 26.78 10.91
N GLU A 46 6.91 27.17 12.08
CA GLU A 46 5.98 26.34 12.85
C GLU A 46 4.62 26.26 12.12
N THR A 47 4.26 25.06 11.66
CA THR A 47 3.02 24.82 10.90
C THR A 47 1.85 24.34 11.77
N ILE A 48 2.13 23.86 12.98
CA ILE A 48 1.13 23.41 13.94
C ILE A 48 1.16 24.34 15.14
N THR A 49 0.14 25.21 15.25
CA THR A 49 0.04 26.20 16.32
C THR A 49 -1.34 26.15 16.99
N PRO A 50 -1.48 26.59 18.25
CA PRO A 50 -2.78 26.64 18.93
C PRO A 50 -3.82 27.53 18.22
N ALA A 51 -3.38 28.51 17.45
CA ALA A 51 -4.25 29.40 16.68
C ALA A 51 -4.67 28.80 15.33
N GLY A 52 -3.99 27.74 14.87
CA GLY A 52 -4.08 27.27 13.48
C GLY A 52 -3.42 28.26 12.51
N LEU A 53 -3.17 27.81 11.28
CA LEU A 53 -2.71 28.70 10.20
C LEU A 53 -3.88 29.24 9.35
N GLY A 54 -5.05 28.61 9.42
CA GLY A 54 -6.12 28.81 8.43
C GLY A 54 -5.86 28.04 7.13
N GLY A 55 -6.91 27.77 6.37
CA GLY A 55 -6.82 26.94 5.16
C GLY A 55 -5.95 27.56 4.07
N THR A 56 -6.16 28.86 3.81
CA THR A 56 -5.46 29.60 2.74
C THR A 56 -3.95 29.66 2.97
N GLU A 57 -3.50 30.02 4.17
CA GLU A 57 -2.06 30.06 4.49
C GLU A 57 -1.43 28.66 4.50
N THR A 58 -2.18 27.64 4.94
CA THR A 58 -1.74 26.24 4.87
C THR A 58 -1.51 25.81 3.42
N LEU A 59 -2.48 26.07 2.54
CA LEU A 59 -2.37 25.75 1.12
C LEU A 59 -1.21 26.51 0.48
N ARG A 60 -1.05 27.80 0.78
CA ARG A 60 0.05 28.63 0.25
C ARG A 60 1.41 28.05 0.63
N ARG A 61 1.66 27.73 1.91
CA ARG A 61 2.94 27.12 2.33
C ARG A 61 3.17 25.76 1.69
N TYR A 62 2.10 24.98 1.51
CA TYR A 62 2.19 23.70 0.83
C TYR A 62 2.62 23.87 -0.64
N VAL A 63 1.92 24.71 -1.40
CA VAL A 63 2.20 24.94 -2.83
C VAL A 63 3.57 25.59 -3.04
N ASP A 64 3.94 26.57 -2.22
CA ASP A 64 5.18 27.35 -2.40
C ASP A 64 6.44 26.56 -2.00
N HIS A 65 6.33 25.65 -1.02
CA HIS A 65 7.51 25.06 -0.37
C HIS A 65 7.46 23.54 -0.20
N LEU A 66 6.33 22.96 0.24
CA LEU A 66 6.28 21.53 0.56
C LEU A 66 6.05 20.64 -0.66
N ALA A 67 5.20 21.05 -1.60
CA ALA A 67 4.96 20.32 -2.84
C ALA A 67 6.21 20.28 -3.73
N PRO A 68 6.95 21.39 -3.97
CA PRO A 68 8.20 21.36 -4.74
C PRO A 68 9.33 20.58 -4.06
N ALA A 69 9.23 20.36 -2.75
CA ALA A 69 10.15 19.54 -1.98
C ALA A 69 9.85 18.02 -2.06
N SER A 70 8.84 17.62 -2.83
CA SER A 70 8.37 16.25 -2.98
C SER A 70 8.52 15.79 -4.42
N ILE A 71 9.28 14.71 -4.66
CA ILE A 71 9.52 14.23 -6.03
C ILE A 71 8.19 13.84 -6.70
N SER A 72 7.91 14.44 -7.86
CA SER A 72 6.76 14.11 -8.70
C SER A 72 6.95 12.74 -9.36
N ALA A 73 6.43 11.68 -8.72
CA ALA A 73 6.58 10.29 -9.16
C ALA A 73 5.84 9.95 -10.46
N ASP A 74 4.92 10.82 -10.90
CA ASP A 74 4.18 10.77 -12.16
C ASP A 74 4.93 11.43 -13.33
N HIS A 75 6.08 12.07 -13.09
CA HIS A 75 6.87 12.73 -14.13
C HIS A 75 7.56 11.71 -15.06
N PRO A 76 7.59 11.89 -16.41
CA PRO A 76 8.14 10.89 -17.34
C PRO A 76 9.64 10.60 -17.19
N ARG A 77 10.39 11.48 -16.52
CA ARG A 77 11.82 11.27 -16.22
C ARG A 77 12.06 10.68 -14.82
N TYR A 78 11.01 10.41 -14.05
CA TYR A 78 11.14 9.67 -12.81
C TYR A 78 11.29 8.18 -13.13
N LEU A 79 12.54 7.73 -13.22
CA LEU A 79 12.91 6.35 -13.58
C LEU A 79 13.35 5.52 -12.36
N ALA A 80 13.01 5.97 -11.15
CA ALA A 80 13.36 5.30 -9.90
C ALA A 80 12.17 4.51 -9.33
N PHE A 81 12.48 3.45 -8.57
CA PHE A 81 11.50 2.61 -7.86
C PHE A 81 10.39 2.05 -8.76
N VAL A 82 9.19 1.84 -8.21
CA VAL A 82 8.00 1.39 -8.93
C VAL A 82 7.03 2.57 -9.03
N PRO A 83 6.75 3.09 -10.24
CA PRO A 83 5.90 4.27 -10.39
C PRO A 83 4.43 3.93 -10.17
N GLY A 84 3.68 4.89 -9.61
CA GLY A 84 2.23 4.91 -9.65
C GLY A 84 1.75 5.66 -10.88
N ALA A 85 0.75 5.13 -11.59
CA ALA A 85 0.16 5.79 -12.76
C ALA A 85 -1.38 5.79 -12.66
N PRO A 86 -1.96 6.52 -11.69
CA PRO A 86 -3.41 6.64 -11.60
C PRO A 86 -3.96 7.31 -12.85
N THR A 87 -5.16 6.90 -13.28
CA THR A 87 -5.86 7.62 -14.33
C THR A 87 -6.36 8.95 -13.79
N LYS A 88 -6.53 9.95 -14.67
CA LYS A 88 -7.12 11.25 -14.26
C LYS A 88 -8.49 11.09 -13.61
N ALA A 89 -9.28 10.12 -14.08
CA ALA A 89 -10.58 9.80 -13.48
C ALA A 89 -10.44 9.30 -12.03
N ALA A 90 -9.48 8.40 -11.77
CA ALA A 90 -9.21 7.92 -10.42
C ALA A 90 -8.78 9.06 -9.48
N SER A 91 -7.85 9.91 -9.93
CA SER A 91 -7.38 11.05 -9.14
C SER A 91 -8.49 12.05 -8.78
N VAL A 92 -9.42 12.34 -9.70
CA VAL A 92 -10.56 13.22 -9.42
C VAL A 92 -11.58 12.55 -8.48
N PHE A 93 -11.80 11.24 -8.64
CA PHE A 93 -12.78 10.52 -7.81
C PHE A 93 -12.32 10.37 -6.36
N ASP A 94 -11.01 10.39 -6.10
CA ASP A 94 -10.45 10.42 -4.74
C ASP A 94 -10.98 11.60 -3.91
N LEU A 95 -11.29 12.74 -4.55
CA LEU A 95 -11.91 13.88 -3.87
C LEU A 95 -13.35 13.59 -3.44
N VAL A 96 -14.11 12.84 -4.25
CA VAL A 96 -15.46 12.39 -3.89
C VAL A 96 -15.37 11.45 -2.69
N VAL A 97 -14.43 10.50 -2.70
CA VAL A 97 -14.21 9.57 -1.58
C VAL A 97 -13.83 10.32 -0.31
N GLY A 98 -12.85 11.22 -0.39
CA GLY A 98 -12.35 12.00 0.76
C GLY A 98 -13.39 12.94 1.37
N SER A 99 -14.20 13.59 0.55
CA SER A 99 -15.26 14.50 1.03
C SER A 99 -16.49 13.77 1.59
N SER A 100 -16.73 12.52 1.17
CA SER A 100 -17.92 11.76 1.57
C SER A 100 -17.82 11.13 2.96
N SER A 101 -16.63 11.13 3.59
CA SER A 101 -16.41 10.58 4.94
C SER A 101 -16.99 9.17 5.14
N LEU A 102 -16.85 8.31 4.12
CA LEU A 102 -17.47 6.99 4.11
C LEU A 102 -16.70 5.98 4.96
N CYS A 103 -17.42 5.07 5.62
CA CYS A 103 -16.84 3.95 6.38
C CYS A 103 -17.37 2.62 5.83
N GLY A 104 -16.52 1.88 5.12
CA GLY A 104 -16.87 0.60 4.50
C GLY A 104 -16.62 -0.63 5.38
N SER A 105 -16.69 -0.50 6.70
CA SER A 105 -16.33 -1.57 7.63
C SER A 105 -17.31 -2.73 7.64
N THR A 106 -18.59 -2.48 7.32
CA THR A 106 -19.64 -3.49 7.25
C THR A 106 -20.53 -3.27 6.03
N TRP A 107 -21.27 -4.31 5.63
CA TRP A 107 -22.30 -4.16 4.60
C TRP A 107 -23.39 -3.16 5.02
N LEU A 108 -23.73 -3.10 6.31
CA LEU A 108 -24.76 -2.20 6.82
C LEU A 108 -24.40 -0.72 6.59
N ASP A 109 -23.13 -0.36 6.83
CA ASP A 109 -22.66 1.02 6.73
C ASP A 109 -22.13 1.37 5.33
N GLY A 110 -21.80 0.36 4.51
CA GLY A 110 -20.99 0.53 3.30
C GLY A 110 -21.40 -0.27 2.07
N ALA A 111 -22.63 -0.78 1.98
CA ALA A 111 -23.08 -1.68 0.90
C ALA A 111 -22.67 -1.21 -0.51
N GLY A 112 -22.81 0.08 -0.83
CA GLY A 112 -22.44 0.63 -2.14
C GLY A 112 -20.94 0.54 -2.45
N MET A 113 -20.09 0.82 -1.46
CA MET A 113 -18.64 0.71 -1.60
C MET A 113 -18.20 -0.74 -1.73
N VAL A 114 -18.71 -1.61 -0.85
CA VAL A 114 -18.40 -3.04 -0.87
C VAL A 114 -18.83 -3.67 -2.19
N PHE A 115 -20.00 -3.30 -2.70
CA PHE A 115 -20.46 -3.74 -4.02
C PHE A 115 -19.52 -3.28 -5.14
N ALA A 116 -19.13 -2.00 -5.17
CA ALA A 116 -18.23 -1.47 -6.17
C ALA A 116 -16.83 -2.12 -6.12
N GLU A 117 -16.29 -2.33 -4.91
CA GLU A 117 -15.03 -3.03 -4.70
C GLU A 117 -15.08 -4.46 -5.24
N ASN A 118 -16.14 -5.21 -4.93
CA ASN A 118 -16.31 -6.58 -5.43
C ASN A 118 -16.39 -6.65 -6.96
N GLN A 119 -17.05 -5.68 -7.60
CA GLN A 119 -17.11 -5.60 -9.06
C GLN A 119 -15.72 -5.34 -9.66
N ALA A 120 -14.94 -4.43 -9.07
CA ALA A 120 -13.58 -4.14 -9.51
C ALA A 120 -12.64 -5.34 -9.33
N LEU A 121 -12.73 -6.02 -8.17
CA LEU A 121 -11.94 -7.22 -7.87
C LEU A 121 -12.25 -8.37 -8.82
N ARG A 122 -13.54 -8.60 -9.13
CA ARG A 122 -13.93 -9.63 -10.10
C ARG A 122 -13.34 -9.33 -11.48
N TRP A 123 -13.43 -8.08 -11.93
CA TRP A 123 -12.83 -7.67 -13.20
C TRP A 123 -11.31 -7.85 -13.24
N ILE A 124 -10.60 -7.49 -12.16
CA ILE A 124 -9.14 -7.71 -12.05
C ILE A 124 -8.80 -9.20 -12.07
N ALA A 125 -9.57 -10.02 -11.34
CA ALA A 125 -9.38 -11.47 -11.32
C ALA A 125 -9.60 -12.08 -12.72
N ASP A 126 -10.58 -11.59 -13.48
CA ASP A 126 -10.83 -12.01 -14.87
C ASP A 126 -9.66 -11.63 -15.79
N LEU A 127 -9.09 -10.43 -15.65
CA LEU A 127 -7.91 -10.00 -16.41
C LEU A 127 -6.67 -10.85 -16.12
N ALA A 128 -6.58 -11.42 -14.92
CA ALA A 128 -5.50 -12.30 -14.50
C ALA A 128 -5.80 -13.79 -14.75
N ASP A 129 -6.87 -14.12 -15.48
CA ASP A 129 -7.33 -15.49 -15.76
C ASP A 129 -7.51 -16.34 -14.48
N MET A 130 -7.92 -15.71 -13.37
CA MET A 130 -8.19 -16.39 -12.11
C MET A 130 -9.58 -17.07 -12.11
N PRO A 131 -9.73 -18.20 -11.41
CA PRO A 131 -10.99 -18.95 -11.41
C PRO A 131 -12.17 -18.15 -10.80
N ASP A 132 -13.40 -18.58 -11.08
CA ASP A 132 -14.64 -17.99 -10.53
C ASP A 132 -14.66 -17.99 -8.99
N SER A 133 -13.97 -18.93 -8.36
CA SER A 133 -13.82 -19.02 -6.91
C SER A 133 -12.86 -17.99 -6.32
N ALA A 134 -12.15 -17.23 -7.16
CA ALA A 134 -11.24 -16.18 -6.68
C ALA A 134 -12.04 -15.05 -6.02
N GLY A 135 -11.53 -14.60 -4.87
CA GLY A 135 -12.00 -13.41 -4.17
C GLY A 135 -10.82 -12.52 -3.81
N GLY A 136 -11.09 -11.40 -3.14
CA GLY A 136 -10.06 -10.48 -2.71
C GLY A 136 -10.61 -9.35 -1.86
N CYS A 137 -9.71 -8.45 -1.48
CA CYS A 137 -10.01 -7.15 -0.89
C CYS A 137 -8.90 -6.17 -1.28
N PHE A 138 -9.20 -4.88 -1.39
CA PHE A 138 -8.14 -3.89 -1.54
C PHE A 138 -7.40 -3.68 -0.22
N VAL A 139 -6.07 -3.51 -0.31
CA VAL A 139 -5.19 -3.22 0.81
C VAL A 139 -4.29 -2.04 0.47
N THR A 140 -3.70 -1.41 1.49
CA THR A 140 -2.91 -0.18 1.36
C THR A 140 -1.55 -0.33 0.66
N GLY A 141 -1.26 -1.51 0.08
CA GLY A 141 -0.05 -1.76 -0.71
C GLY A 141 0.46 -3.21 -0.61
N GLY A 142 1.53 -3.50 -1.37
CA GLY A 142 2.10 -4.85 -1.48
C GLY A 142 2.60 -5.44 -0.16
N THR A 143 3.06 -4.60 0.79
CA THR A 143 3.45 -5.06 2.13
C THR A 143 2.27 -5.63 2.91
N MET A 144 1.13 -4.92 2.91
CA MET A 144 -0.07 -5.41 3.58
C MET A 144 -0.68 -6.60 2.85
N ALA A 145 -0.57 -6.66 1.51
CA ALA A 145 -0.98 -7.83 0.73
C ALA A 145 -0.18 -9.08 1.15
N ASN A 146 1.16 -8.97 1.22
CA ASN A 146 2.03 -10.05 1.66
C ASN A 146 1.71 -10.48 3.10
N LEU A 147 1.56 -9.53 4.03
CA LEU A 147 1.23 -9.85 5.42
C LEU A 147 -0.11 -10.59 5.51
N SER A 148 -1.16 -10.09 4.86
CA SER A 148 -2.49 -10.71 4.85
C SER A 148 -2.48 -12.12 4.25
N ALA A 149 -1.77 -12.31 3.14
CA ALA A 149 -1.63 -13.61 2.49
C ALA A 149 -0.88 -14.61 3.38
N LEU A 150 0.23 -14.20 4.00
CA LEU A 150 1.05 -15.05 4.86
C LEU A 150 0.34 -15.39 6.18
N VAL A 151 -0.34 -14.44 6.81
CA VAL A 151 -1.15 -14.70 8.00
C VAL A 151 -2.24 -15.73 7.70
N THR A 152 -2.93 -15.57 6.57
CA THR A 152 -3.94 -16.53 6.09
C THR A 152 -3.34 -17.92 5.86
N ALA A 153 -2.20 -18.01 5.17
CA ALA A 153 -1.53 -19.27 4.90
C ALA A 153 -1.10 -19.99 6.20
N ARG A 154 -0.53 -19.25 7.16
CA ARG A 154 -0.12 -19.80 8.46
C ARG A 154 -1.32 -20.29 9.26
N HIS A 155 -2.40 -19.52 9.27
CA HIS A 155 -3.64 -19.90 9.97
C HIS A 155 -4.21 -21.20 9.41
N GLU A 156 -4.26 -21.32 8.07
CA GLU A 156 -4.76 -22.53 7.43
C GLU A 156 -3.84 -23.75 7.66
N ALA A 157 -2.51 -23.56 7.65
CA ALA A 157 -1.55 -24.60 7.99
C ALA A 157 -1.74 -25.11 9.43
N ASP A 158 -1.90 -24.19 10.39
CA ASP A 158 -2.16 -24.50 11.79
C ASP A 158 -3.49 -25.25 11.99
N ARG A 159 -4.55 -24.82 11.29
CA ARG A 159 -5.86 -25.46 11.31
C ARG A 159 -5.81 -26.90 10.79
N LYS A 160 -5.07 -27.13 9.69
CA LYS A 160 -4.87 -28.47 9.11
C LYS A 160 -4.14 -29.40 10.08
N ARG A 161 -3.08 -28.91 10.73
CA ARG A 161 -2.33 -29.68 11.75
C ARG A 161 -3.20 -30.05 12.94
N THR A 162 -3.93 -29.08 13.48
CA THR A 162 -4.86 -29.28 14.60
C THR A 162 -5.90 -30.35 14.24
N SER A 163 -6.45 -30.27 13.03
CA SER A 163 -7.43 -31.26 12.53
C SER A 163 -6.83 -32.66 12.34
N ALA A 164 -5.53 -32.75 12.09
CA ALA A 164 -4.77 -33.99 11.99
C ALA A 164 -4.25 -34.51 13.35
N GLY A 165 -4.57 -33.84 14.47
CA GLY A 165 -4.07 -34.20 15.81
C GLY A 165 -2.57 -33.95 15.99
N MET A 166 -1.96 -33.09 15.16
CA MET A 166 -0.54 -32.76 15.22
C MET A 166 -0.34 -31.48 16.03
N GLU A 167 0.68 -31.47 16.90
CA GLU A 167 1.08 -30.25 17.62
C GLU A 167 1.65 -29.19 16.68
N ARG A 168 1.70 -27.93 17.13
CA ARG A 168 2.38 -26.86 16.40
C ARG A 168 3.88 -27.16 16.26
N PRO A 169 4.50 -26.79 15.12
CA PRO A 169 5.95 -26.90 14.99
C PRO A 169 6.65 -25.95 15.96
N ALA A 170 7.92 -26.22 16.26
CA ALA A 170 8.73 -25.35 17.10
C ALA A 170 8.94 -23.98 16.44
N ARG A 171 9.11 -23.97 15.11
CA ARG A 171 9.18 -22.77 14.28
C ARG A 171 8.33 -22.90 13.03
N TRP A 172 7.70 -21.80 12.65
CA TRP A 172 7.09 -21.66 11.33
C TRP A 172 8.08 -20.95 10.41
N ALA A 173 8.08 -21.31 9.13
CA ALA A 173 8.91 -20.65 8.13
C ALA A 173 8.16 -20.39 6.83
N VAL A 174 8.60 -19.36 6.12
CA VAL A 174 8.28 -19.12 4.71
C VAL A 174 9.53 -19.38 3.87
N VAL A 175 9.35 -19.87 2.65
CA VAL A 175 10.42 -19.90 1.65
C VAL A 175 10.25 -18.71 0.71
N ALA A 176 11.33 -18.00 0.43
CA ALA A 176 11.34 -16.91 -0.54
C ALA A 176 12.62 -16.94 -1.37
N ALA A 177 12.58 -16.33 -2.55
CA ALA A 177 13.80 -16.10 -3.32
C ALA A 177 14.75 -15.18 -2.55
N GLU A 178 16.07 -15.36 -2.71
CA GLU A 178 17.07 -14.42 -2.19
C GLU A 178 16.91 -12.98 -2.71
N SER A 179 16.21 -12.81 -3.84
CA SER A 179 15.88 -11.52 -4.45
C SER A 179 14.49 -10.97 -4.06
N ALA A 180 13.82 -11.59 -3.08
CA ALA A 180 12.49 -11.16 -2.66
C ALA A 180 12.49 -9.75 -2.06
N HIS A 181 11.36 -9.04 -2.20
CA HIS A 181 11.20 -7.71 -1.62
C HIS A 181 11.26 -7.76 -0.08
N ALA A 182 11.87 -6.75 0.54
CA ALA A 182 12.07 -6.65 2.00
C ALA A 182 10.76 -6.68 2.83
N SER A 183 9.59 -6.53 2.20
CA SER A 183 8.30 -6.72 2.86
C SER A 183 8.06 -8.17 3.32
N VAL A 184 8.71 -9.17 2.71
CA VAL A 184 8.65 -10.57 3.17
C VAL A 184 9.30 -10.70 4.53
N ASP A 185 10.52 -10.21 4.70
CA ASP A 185 11.22 -10.19 5.99
C ASP A 185 10.46 -9.38 7.03
N SER A 186 9.91 -8.24 6.64
CA SER A 186 9.11 -7.40 7.54
C SER A 186 7.87 -8.14 8.03
N SER A 187 7.16 -8.83 7.14
CA SER A 187 5.98 -9.65 7.47
C SER A 187 6.36 -10.84 8.36
N ALA A 188 7.50 -11.48 8.09
CA ALA A 188 7.99 -12.59 8.88
C ALA A 188 8.30 -12.17 10.32
N ARG A 189 8.94 -11.01 10.52
CA ARG A 189 9.20 -10.42 11.84
C ARG A 189 7.92 -10.11 12.60
N VAL A 190 6.91 -9.52 11.95
CA VAL A 190 5.60 -9.23 12.57
C VAL A 190 4.92 -10.51 13.04
N MET A 191 5.04 -11.60 12.27
CA MET A 191 4.42 -12.88 12.63
C MET A 191 5.25 -13.72 13.61
N ASP A 192 6.50 -13.37 13.88
CA ASP A 192 7.50 -14.25 14.52
C ASP A 192 7.63 -15.62 13.81
N VAL A 193 8.02 -15.56 12.53
CA VAL A 193 8.33 -16.74 11.71
C VAL A 193 9.67 -16.55 11.01
N ASP A 194 10.29 -17.65 10.61
CA ASP A 194 11.59 -17.65 9.94
C ASP A 194 11.43 -17.48 8.43
N VAL A 195 12.46 -16.95 7.78
CA VAL A 195 12.56 -16.87 6.31
C VAL A 195 13.69 -17.77 5.86
N ILE A 196 13.38 -18.75 5.02
CA ILE A 196 14.36 -19.63 4.39
C ILE A 196 14.55 -19.14 2.95
N LEU A 197 15.76 -18.69 2.63
CA LEU A 197 16.08 -18.21 1.29
C LEU A 197 16.39 -19.39 0.37
N ALA A 198 15.77 -19.38 -0.79
CA ALA A 198 16.06 -20.26 -1.90
C ALA A 198 16.83 -19.49 -2.99
N ALA A 199 17.84 -20.15 -3.55
CA ALA A 199 18.64 -19.59 -4.64
C ALA A 199 17.78 -19.36 -5.90
N VAL A 200 18.19 -18.39 -6.70
CA VAL A 200 17.61 -18.14 -8.03
C VAL A 200 18.56 -18.65 -9.11
N ASP A 201 18.01 -18.95 -10.29
CA ASP A 201 18.82 -19.34 -11.45
C ASP A 201 19.54 -18.14 -12.09
N GLY A 202 20.28 -18.38 -13.19
CA GLY A 202 20.99 -17.33 -13.92
C GLY A 202 20.09 -16.22 -14.50
N ASP A 203 18.79 -16.48 -14.66
CA ASP A 203 17.80 -15.49 -15.08
C ASP A 203 17.11 -14.80 -13.88
N ARG A 204 17.58 -15.06 -12.66
CA ARG A 204 17.00 -14.60 -11.38
C ARG A 204 15.60 -15.15 -11.12
N ARG A 205 15.29 -16.35 -11.60
CA ARG A 205 14.01 -17.03 -11.35
C ARG A 205 14.11 -18.00 -10.19
N LEU A 206 13.12 -17.99 -9.31
CA LEU A 206 12.93 -19.02 -8.30
C LEU A 206 12.45 -20.32 -8.97
N ARG A 207 13.16 -21.43 -8.73
CA ARG A 207 12.85 -22.74 -9.34
C ARG A 207 12.38 -23.75 -8.29
N GLY A 208 11.58 -24.72 -8.73
CA GLY A 208 10.93 -25.68 -7.84
C GLY A 208 11.91 -26.62 -7.12
N ASP A 209 13.02 -26.97 -7.77
CA ASP A 209 14.13 -27.72 -7.18
C ASP A 209 14.80 -26.92 -6.05
N ALA A 210 15.12 -25.64 -6.27
CA ALA A 210 15.68 -24.78 -5.24
C ALA A 210 14.74 -24.61 -4.03
N VAL A 211 13.43 -24.50 -4.27
CA VAL A 211 12.41 -24.50 -3.21
C VAL A 211 12.37 -25.83 -2.46
N ALA A 212 12.43 -26.96 -3.18
CA ALA A 212 12.43 -28.29 -2.56
C ALA A 212 13.68 -28.53 -1.71
N ASP A 213 14.84 -28.08 -2.17
CA ASP A 213 16.11 -28.13 -1.44
C ASP A 213 16.04 -27.26 -0.18
N ALA A 214 15.50 -26.05 -0.27
CA ALA A 214 15.30 -25.16 0.88
C ALA A 214 14.36 -25.78 1.93
N ILE A 215 13.25 -26.41 1.49
CA ILE A 215 12.33 -27.11 2.39
C ILE A 215 13.03 -28.31 3.02
N THR A 216 13.81 -29.09 2.27
CA THR A 216 14.50 -30.29 2.77
C THR A 216 15.61 -29.93 3.76
N GLY A 217 16.36 -28.85 3.49
CA GLY A 217 17.46 -28.35 4.31
C GLY A 217 17.03 -27.50 5.52
N ARG A 218 15.72 -27.34 5.76
CA ARG A 218 15.22 -26.52 6.88
C ARG A 218 15.70 -27.04 8.25
N PRO A 219 15.89 -26.17 9.25
CA PRO A 219 16.28 -26.61 10.59
C PRO A 219 15.26 -27.57 11.22
N ALA A 220 15.74 -28.51 12.03
CA ALA A 220 14.88 -29.47 12.74
C ALA A 220 13.81 -28.74 13.58
N GLY A 221 12.58 -29.27 13.56
CA GLY A 221 11.43 -28.65 14.27
C GLY A 221 10.82 -27.44 13.55
N THR A 222 11.33 -27.06 12.37
CA THR A 222 10.78 -26.00 11.53
C THR A 222 9.82 -26.59 10.50
N GLU A 223 8.68 -25.93 10.29
CA GLU A 223 7.74 -26.30 9.21
C GLU A 223 7.48 -25.11 8.29
N VAL A 224 7.55 -25.36 6.98
CA VAL A 224 7.28 -24.35 5.96
C VAL A 224 5.78 -24.31 5.68
N PHE A 225 5.16 -23.13 5.78
CA PHE A 225 3.72 -22.96 5.54
C PHE A 225 3.38 -22.18 4.26
N ALA A 226 4.37 -21.50 3.65
CA ALA A 226 4.17 -20.74 2.43
C ALA A 226 5.46 -20.62 1.62
N VAL A 227 5.30 -20.41 0.30
CA VAL A 227 6.35 -20.01 -0.62
C VAL A 227 5.96 -18.67 -1.22
N VAL A 228 6.84 -17.66 -1.16
CA VAL A 228 6.63 -16.36 -1.78
C VAL A 228 7.38 -16.31 -3.11
N ALA A 229 6.61 -16.35 -4.20
CA ALA A 229 7.14 -16.17 -5.55
C ALA A 229 6.92 -14.71 -6.00
N THR A 230 7.97 -14.08 -6.53
CA THR A 230 7.90 -12.73 -7.10
C THR A 230 7.89 -12.83 -8.63
N ALA A 231 6.96 -12.12 -9.27
CA ALA A 231 6.77 -12.07 -10.72
C ALA A 231 7.10 -10.68 -11.26
#